data_AF-A0A0M8QTT7-F1
#
_entry.id   AF-A0A0M8QTT7-F1
#
_cell.length_a   1.000
_cell.length_b   1.000
_cell.length_c   1.000
_cell.angle_alpha   90.00
_cell.angle_beta   90.00
_cell.angle_gamma   90.00
#
_symmetry.space_group_name_H-M   'P 1'
#
loop_
_entity.id
_entity.type
_entity.pdbx_description
1 polymer ?
#
loop_
_entity_poly.entity_id
_entity_poly.type
_entity_poly.pdbx_seq_one_letter_code
_entity_poly.pdbx_strand_id
1 'polypeptide(L)'
;MGWHREPLIGFEPETTGTDPHGTRIVTGAVSEVGAGEAVGRREWPAGPGVPIPEDAVAVHGVGDERATAEGGPAAFPPRVPGASRMSRPAAACRVPVHAGAEAA
;
A
#
# COMPACT_ATOMS: atom_id res chain seq x y z
N MET A 1 -26.76 -2.52 7.06
CA MET A 1 -25.87 -1.91 6.05
C MET A 1 -24.88 -2.95 5.60
N GLY A 2 -24.62 -3.08 4.29
CA GLY A 2 -23.62 -4.01 3.77
C GLY A 2 -22.26 -3.32 3.66
N TRP A 3 -21.18 -4.00 4.07
CA TRP A 3 -19.81 -3.45 4.07
C TRP A 3 -19.40 -2.82 2.73
N HIS A 4 -19.89 -3.35 1.61
CA HIS A 4 -19.60 -2.87 0.25
C HIS A 4 -20.25 -1.52 -0.09
N ARG A 5 -21.11 -0.99 0.78
CA ARG A 5 -21.76 0.33 0.62
C ARG A 5 -21.16 1.41 1.52
N GLU A 6 -20.29 1.00 2.44
CA GLU A 6 -19.51 1.91 3.27
C GLU A 6 -18.26 2.38 2.50
N PRO A 7 -17.55 3.42 2.97
CA PRO A 7 -16.27 3.80 2.38
C PRO A 7 -15.27 2.62 2.38
N LEU A 8 -14.67 2.36 1.22
CA LEU A 8 -13.67 1.32 1.02
C LEU A 8 -12.32 1.96 0.67
N ILE A 9 -11.26 1.34 1.17
CA ILE A 9 -9.87 1.71 0.87
C ILE A 9 -9.18 0.48 0.29
N GLY A 10 -8.69 0.59 -0.94
CA GLY A 10 -7.73 -0.35 -1.51
C GLY A 10 -6.32 0.12 -1.19
N PHE A 11 -5.47 -0.79 -0.69
CA PHE A 11 -4.04 -0.56 -0.54
C PHE A 11 -3.29 -1.64 -1.32
N GLU A 12 -2.32 -1.22 -2.12
CA GLU A 12 -1.57 -2.11 -2.99
C GLU A 12 -0.09 -1.68 -2.97
N PRO A 13 0.82 -2.56 -2.51
CA PRO A 13 2.25 -2.31 -2.55
C PRO A 13 2.99 -3.23 -3.53
N GLU A 14 3.97 -2.65 -4.22
CA GLU A 14 5.03 -3.37 -4.90
C GLU A 14 6.24 -3.44 -3.98
N THR A 15 6.97 -4.56 -4.04
CA THR A 15 7.97 -4.88 -3.02
C THR A 15 9.23 -5.48 -3.64
N THR A 16 10.31 -5.50 -2.87
CA THR A 16 11.59 -6.08 -3.30
C THR A 16 11.56 -7.60 -3.48
N GLY A 17 10.47 -8.29 -3.14
CA GLY A 17 10.36 -9.74 -3.13
C GLY A 17 9.09 -10.23 -2.43
N THR A 18 8.81 -11.54 -2.51
CA THR A 18 7.50 -12.11 -2.13
C THR A 18 7.38 -12.54 -0.66
N ASP A 19 8.48 -12.64 0.09
CA ASP A 19 8.44 -12.94 1.53
C ASP A 19 8.08 -11.68 2.34
N PRO A 20 6.89 -11.60 2.95
CA PRO A 20 6.46 -10.42 3.69
C PRO A 20 7.31 -10.13 4.94
N HIS A 21 8.08 -11.09 5.45
CA HIS A 21 8.91 -10.89 6.64
C HIS A 21 10.26 -10.24 6.33
N GLY A 22 10.76 -10.39 5.10
CA GLY A 22 12.05 -9.85 4.67
C GLY A 22 11.96 -8.71 3.66
N THR A 23 10.85 -8.58 2.95
CA THR A 23 10.71 -7.63 1.84
C THR A 23 10.53 -6.18 2.31
N ARG A 24 10.90 -5.24 1.44
CA ARG A 24 10.71 -3.80 1.61
C ARG A 24 9.77 -3.28 0.53
N ILE A 25 8.97 -2.27 0.88
CA ILE A 25 8.05 -1.61 -0.04
C ILE A 25 8.86 -0.74 -1.02
N VAL A 26 8.56 -0.85 -2.30
CA VAL A 26 9.15 -0.12 -3.44
C VAL A 26 8.23 0.98 -3.93
N THR A 27 6.93 0.70 -4.03
CA THR A 27 5.87 1.68 -4.29
C THR A 27 4.66 1.33 -3.45
N GLY A 28 3.78 2.31 -3.23
CA GLY A 28 2.49 2.09 -2.60
C GLY A 28 1.40 2.86 -3.31
N ALA A 29 0.22 2.27 -3.37
CA ALA A 29 -0.99 2.86 -3.91
C ALA A 29 -2.14 2.79 -2.91
N VAL A 30 -2.93 3.86 -2.83
CA VAL A 30 -4.19 3.91 -2.10
C VAL A 30 -5.30 4.36 -3.04
N SER A 31 -6.41 3.64 -3.07
CA SER A 31 -7.63 4.01 -3.79
C SER A 31 -8.81 4.09 -2.82
N GLU A 32 -9.60 5.15 -2.91
CA GLU A 32 -10.78 5.39 -2.08
C GLU A 32 -12.04 5.21 -2.93
N VAL A 33 -13.01 4.45 -2.41
CA VAL A 33 -14.31 4.22 -3.05
C VAL A 33 -15.42 4.55 -2.04
N GLY A 34 -16.42 5.32 -2.46
CA GLY A 34 -17.54 5.73 -1.64
C GLY A 34 -18.84 5.61 -2.43
N ALA A 35 -19.87 4.99 -1.83
CA ALA A 35 -21.14 4.72 -2.49
C ALA A 35 -21.02 3.97 -3.84
N GLY A 36 -19.97 3.15 -3.99
CA GLY A 36 -19.68 2.41 -5.23
C GLY A 36 -18.89 3.18 -6.29
N GLU A 37 -18.53 4.44 -6.04
CA GLU A 37 -17.82 5.30 -6.97
C GLU A 37 -16.39 5.60 -6.50
N ALA A 38 -15.46 5.77 -7.44
CA ALA A 38 -14.09 6.16 -7.13
C ALA A 38 -14.05 7.60 -6.60
N VAL A 39 -13.49 7.78 -5.41
CA VAL A 39 -13.39 9.07 -4.71
C VAL A 39 -11.99 9.65 -4.84
N GLY A 40 -10.95 8.82 -4.87
CA GLY A 40 -9.57 9.27 -5.00
C GLY A 40 -8.58 8.14 -5.21
N ARG A 41 -7.40 8.48 -5.73
CA ARG A 41 -6.28 7.56 -5.89
C ARG A 41 -4.97 8.30 -5.66
N ARG A 42 -4.00 7.61 -5.05
CA ARG A 42 -2.66 8.08 -4.77
C ARG A 42 -1.66 6.96 -4.99
N GLU A 43 -0.54 7.30 -5.59
CA GLU A 43 0.62 6.43 -5.73
C GLU A 43 1.86 7.18 -5.29
N TRP A 44 2.81 6.47 -4.71
CA TRP A 44 4.09 7.03 -4.35
C TRP A 44 5.19 5.97 -4.43
N PRO A 45 6.40 6.34 -4.88
CA PRO A 45 7.59 5.54 -4.65
C PRO A 45 7.96 5.59 -3.17
N ALA A 46 8.41 4.44 -2.68
CA ALA A 46 9.07 4.29 -1.39
C ALA A 46 10.57 4.16 -1.64
N GLY A 47 11.38 4.72 -0.74
CA GLY A 47 12.80 4.41 -0.66
C GLY A 47 12.97 3.16 0.20
N PRO A 48 13.17 1.96 -0.38
CA PRO A 48 13.24 0.71 0.38
C PRO A 48 14.45 0.65 1.32
N GLY A 49 15.46 1.51 1.10
CA GLY A 49 16.70 1.56 1.88
C GLY A 49 17.61 0.34 1.67
N VAL A 50 17.27 -0.51 0.70
CA VAL A 50 18.01 -1.68 0.25
C VAL A 50 17.92 -1.73 -1.28
N PRO A 51 18.87 -2.38 -1.98
CA PRO A 51 18.78 -2.55 -3.43
C PRO A 51 17.52 -3.31 -3.85
N ILE A 52 16.89 -2.88 -4.95
CA ILE A 52 15.75 -3.56 -5.55
C ILE A 52 16.26 -4.71 -6.45
N PRO A 53 15.89 -5.98 -6.19
CA PRO A 53 16.33 -7.09 -7.04
C PRO A 53 15.85 -6.96 -8.48
N GLU A 54 16.68 -7.40 -9.44
CA GLU A 54 16.36 -7.30 -10.88
C GLU A 54 15.03 -7.96 -11.25
N ASP A 55 14.69 -9.10 -10.64
CA ASP A 55 13.41 -9.76 -10.85
C ASP A 55 12.22 -8.87 -10.42
N ALA A 56 12.36 -8.14 -9.31
CA ALA A 56 11.34 -7.20 -8.85
C ALA A 56 11.25 -5.99 -9.80
N VAL A 57 12.39 -5.49 -10.30
CA VAL A 57 12.40 -4.45 -11.33
C VAL A 57 11.73 -4.94 -12.62
N ALA A 58 11.97 -6.18 -13.03
CA ALA A 58 11.38 -6.76 -14.23
C ALA A 58 9.85 -6.92 -14.11
N VAL A 59 9.34 -7.24 -12.92
CA VAL A 59 7.91 -7.37 -12.65
C VAL A 59 7.23 -6.01 -12.50
N HIS A 60 7.84 -5.08 -11.76
CA HIS A 60 7.18 -3.84 -11.33
C HIS A 60 7.60 -2.59 -12.11
N GLY A 61 8.72 -2.64 -12.85
CA GLY A 61 9.22 -1.53 -13.65
C GLY A 61 9.83 -0.37 -12.85
N VAL A 62 10.06 -0.54 -11.54
CA VAL A 62 10.64 0.47 -10.66
C VAL A 62 12.01 0.02 -10.18
N GLY A 63 13.05 0.75 -10.60
CA GLY A 63 14.43 0.52 -10.20
C GLY A 63 14.92 1.47 -9.10
N ASP A 64 16.14 1.21 -8.61
CA ASP A 64 16.77 1.93 -7.50
C ASP A 64 16.89 3.44 -7.74
N GLU A 65 17.17 3.87 -8.97
CA GLU A 65 17.31 5.29 -9.31
C GLU A 65 16.03 6.07 -9.00
N ARG A 66 14.87 5.57 -9.46
CA ARG A 66 13.58 6.20 -9.21
C ARG A 66 13.20 6.13 -7.74
N ALA A 67 13.35 4.96 -7.12
CA ALA A 67 13.01 4.75 -5.71
C ALA A 67 13.85 5.64 -4.78
N THR A 68 15.12 5.89 -5.11
CA THR A 68 16.00 6.76 -4.32
C THR A 68 15.73 8.24 -4.57
N ALA A 69 15.47 8.64 -5.82
CA ALA A 69 15.27 10.04 -6.18
C ALA A 69 13.92 10.59 -5.71
N GLU A 70 12.87 9.77 -5.77
CA GLU A 70 11.49 10.19 -5.51
C GLU A 70 10.94 9.65 -4.19
N GLY A 71 11.55 8.59 -3.65
CA GLY A 71 11.02 7.87 -2.51
C GLY A 71 11.33 8.49 -1.15
N GLY A 72 10.30 8.52 -0.30
CA GLY A 72 10.46 8.79 1.14
C GLY A 72 10.69 7.50 1.95
N PRO A 73 10.84 7.58 3.28
CA PRO A 73 10.90 6.39 4.13
C PRO A 73 9.71 5.46 3.87
N ALA A 74 9.97 4.17 3.71
CA ALA A 74 8.96 3.15 3.35
C ALA A 74 7.73 3.07 4.29
N ALA A 75 7.78 3.71 5.46
CA ALA A 75 6.80 3.55 6.53
C ALA A 75 5.52 4.40 6.41
N PHE A 76 5.40 5.36 5.48
CA PHE A 76 4.18 6.19 5.46
C PHE A 76 3.80 6.79 4.11
N PRO A 77 2.52 6.72 3.68
CA PRO A 77 2.03 7.50 2.55
C PRO A 77 2.21 9.00 2.82
N PRO A 78 2.60 9.82 1.83
CA PRO A 78 2.65 11.27 2.02
C PRO A 78 1.29 11.80 2.46
N ARG A 79 1.29 12.72 3.44
CA ARG A 79 0.09 13.28 4.09
C ARG A 79 -0.93 13.72 3.05
N VAL A 80 -2.19 13.30 3.19
CA VAL A 80 -3.31 13.72 2.33
C VAL A 80 -3.90 15.05 2.83
N PRO A 81 -3.94 16.13 2.03
CA PRO A 81 -4.84 17.25 2.27
C PRO A 81 -6.28 16.83 1.91
N GLY A 82 -7.24 17.02 2.81
CA GLY A 82 -8.67 16.80 2.52
C GLY A 82 -9.20 15.38 2.75
N ALA A 83 -8.35 14.37 2.99
CA ALA A 83 -8.83 13.08 3.49
C ALA A 83 -9.26 13.26 4.95
N SER A 84 -10.46 12.79 5.26
CA SER A 84 -10.88 12.52 6.64
C SER A 84 -9.73 11.83 7.36
N ARG A 85 -9.30 12.35 8.52
CA ARG A 85 -8.16 11.80 9.27
C ARG A 85 -8.21 10.28 9.25
N MET A 86 -7.20 9.63 8.68
CA MET A 86 -6.81 8.29 9.12
C MET A 86 -6.21 8.50 10.51
N SER A 87 -7.07 8.66 11.52
CA SER A 87 -6.74 9.13 12.88
C SER A 87 -6.01 8.09 13.72
N ARG A 88 -5.57 6.99 13.12
CA ARG A 88 -4.86 5.91 13.80
C ARG A 88 -3.66 5.50 12.95
N PRO A 89 -2.46 5.34 13.54
CA PRO A 89 -1.34 4.74 12.83
C PRO A 89 -1.77 3.37 12.28
N ALA A 90 -1.22 2.95 11.14
CA ALA A 90 -1.53 1.65 10.52
C ALA A 90 -1.39 0.46 11.52
N ALA A 91 -0.56 0.62 12.56
CA ALA A 91 -0.42 -0.31 13.68
C ALA A 91 -1.70 -0.51 14.54
N ALA A 92 -2.72 0.33 14.41
CA ALA A 92 -3.95 0.30 15.21
C ALA A 92 -5.22 0.11 14.38
N CYS A 93 -5.10 -0.10 13.06
CA CYS A 93 -6.18 -0.61 12.24
C CYS A 93 -6.22 -2.12 12.42
N ARG A 94 -7.02 -2.62 13.37
CA ARG A 94 -7.50 -4.00 13.30
C ARG A 94 -8.46 -4.06 12.11
N VAL A 95 -7.92 -4.19 10.89
CA VAL A 95 -8.68 -4.78 9.79
C VAL A 95 -9.06 -6.16 10.31
N PRO A 96 -10.35 -6.51 10.43
CA PRO A 96 -10.72 -7.88 10.69
C PRO A 96 -10.19 -8.70 9.51
N VAL A 97 -9.05 -9.35 9.70
CA VAL A 97 -8.64 -10.45 8.84
C VAL A 97 -9.69 -11.52 9.09
N HIS A 98 -10.68 -11.60 8.19
CA HIS A 98 -11.47 -12.81 8.10
C HIS A 98 -10.52 -13.90 7.60
N ALA A 99 -9.85 -14.56 8.55
CA ALA A 99 -9.23 -15.85 8.29
C ALA A 99 -10.37 -16.76 7.85
N GLY A 100 -10.46 -17.03 6.55
CA GLY A 100 -11.28 -18.11 6.03
C GLY A 100 -10.78 -19.39 6.68
N ALA A 101 -11.54 -19.91 7.64
CA ALA A 101 -11.34 -21.27 8.08
C ALA A 101 -11.63 -22.18 6.88
N GLU A 102 -10.59 -22.83 6.37
CA GLU A 102 -10.77 -24.06 5.60
C GLU A 102 -11.57 -25.02 6.47
N ALA A 103 -12.76 -25.41 5.99
CA ALA A 103 -13.42 -26.63 6.41
C ALA A 103 -13.23 -27.64 5.28
N ALA A 104 -12.66 -28.77 5.68
CA ALA A 104 -12.34 -29.96 4.90
C ALA A 104 -13.50 -30.55 4.09
#